data_AF-A0A7Y5BXS1-F1
#
_entry.id   AF-A0A7Y5BXS1-F1
#
_cell.length_a   1.000
_cell.length_b   1.000
_cell.length_c   1.000
_cell.angle_alpha   90.00
_cell.angle_beta   90.00
_cell.angle_gamma   90.00
#
_symmetry.space_group_name_H-M   'P 1'
#
loop_
_entity.id
_entity.type
_entity.pdbx_description
1 polymer ?
#
loop_
_entity_poly.entity_id
_entity_poly.type
_entity_poly.pdbx_seq_one_letter_code
_entity_poly.pdbx_strand_id
1 'polypeptide(L)'
;MRTVTPKKKLKLTFREVVEAAKALSPSEQVALKNELDKVSPVYVEMPDSSPEAMLRGRQLADEIREELKGKVTGTLDEMMSSLRGRSWSP
;
A
#
# COMPACT_ATOMS: atom_id res chain seq x y z
N MET A 1 41.73 -21.99 7.43
CA MET A 1 40.36 -21.61 7.86
C MET A 1 39.69 -20.89 6.71
N ARG A 2 38.60 -21.43 6.14
CA ARG A 2 37.83 -20.76 5.07
C ARG A 2 36.78 -19.87 5.73
N THR A 3 36.89 -18.56 5.57
CA THR A 3 35.90 -17.59 6.02
C THR A 3 34.70 -17.63 5.06
N VAL A 4 33.60 -18.18 5.54
CA VAL A 4 32.33 -18.19 4.81
C VAL A 4 31.76 -16.77 4.89
N THR A 5 31.88 -16.00 3.81
CA THR A 5 31.20 -14.71 3.69
C THR A 5 29.70 -14.98 3.53
N PRO A 6 28.83 -14.51 4.44
CA PRO A 6 27.40 -14.76 4.31
C PRO A 6 26.88 -14.02 3.08
N LYS A 7 26.31 -14.76 2.12
CA LYS A 7 25.62 -14.20 0.96
C LYS A 7 24.48 -13.31 1.47
N LYS A 8 24.58 -11.99 1.29
CA LYS A 8 23.49 -11.04 1.58
C LYS A 8 22.25 -11.49 0.80
N LYS A 9 21.17 -11.82 1.52
CA LYS A 9 19.87 -12.06 0.90
C LYS A 9 19.42 -10.75 0.24
N LEU A 10 19.19 -10.78 -1.07
CA LEU A 10 18.85 -9.60 -1.89
C LEU A 10 17.40 -9.11 -1.68
N LYS A 11 16.58 -9.86 -0.93
CA LYS A 11 15.19 -9.49 -0.61
C LYS A 11 14.97 -9.71 0.88
N LEU A 12 14.84 -8.61 1.61
CA LEU A 12 14.42 -8.61 3.01
C LEU A 12 12.89 -8.59 3.05
N THR A 13 12.30 -9.34 3.97
CA THR A 13 10.88 -9.24 4.29
C THR A 13 10.61 -7.96 5.09
N PHE A 14 9.37 -7.46 5.05
CA PHE A 14 8.97 -6.25 5.79
C PHE A 14 9.34 -6.34 7.28
N ARG A 15 9.13 -7.51 7.90
CA ARG A 15 9.48 -7.76 9.30
C ARG A 15 10.98 -7.64 9.56
N GLU A 16 11.82 -8.18 8.67
CA GLU A 16 13.28 -8.07 8.78
C GLU A 16 13.77 -6.62 8.62
N VAL A 17 13.12 -5.84 7.75
CA VAL A 17 13.41 -4.40 7.58
C VAL A 17 13.07 -3.62 8.85
N VAL A 18 11.91 -3.89 9.47
CA VAL A 18 11.49 -3.21 10.71
C VAL A 18 12.41 -3.54 11.87
N GLU A 19 12.80 -4.81 12.04
CA GLU A 19 13.73 -5.21 13.10
C GLU A 19 15.13 -4.62 12.88
N ALA A 20 15.61 -4.53 11.62
CA ALA A 20 16.86 -3.85 11.30
C ALA A 20 16.80 -2.34 11.59
N ALA A 21 15.66 -1.68 11.31
CA ALA A 21 15.47 -0.27 11.60
C ALA A 21 15.45 0.04 13.11
N LYS A 22 14.88 -0.86 13.93
CA LYS A 22 14.88 -0.75 15.39
C LYS A 22 16.26 -0.92 16.03
N ALA A 23 17.15 -1.66 15.36
CA ALA A 23 18.51 -1.87 15.83
C ALA A 23 19.45 -0.67 15.58
N LEU A 24 18.99 0.34 14.83
CA LEU A 24 19.75 1.56 14.55
C LEU A 24 19.80 2.48 15.76
N SER A 25 20.93 3.16 15.94
CA SER A 25 21.06 4.24 16.91
C SER A 25 20.21 5.46 16.53
N PRO A 26 19.87 6.37 17.47
CA PRO A 26 19.03 7.52 17.18
C PRO A 26 19.55 8.41 16.04
N SER A 27 20.86 8.58 15.92
CA SER A 27 21.48 9.35 14.83
C SER A 27 21.34 8.67 13.47
N GLU A 28 21.43 7.33 13.43
CA GLU A 28 21.27 6.55 12.20
C GLU A 28 19.80 6.48 11.76
N GLN A 29 18.85 6.46 12.69
CA GLN A 29 17.42 6.57 12.38
C GLN A 29 17.09 7.92 11.73
N VAL A 30 17.65 9.02 12.24
CA VAL A 30 17.46 10.36 11.65
C VAL A 30 18.09 10.43 10.26
N ALA A 31 19.27 9.86 10.06
CA ALA A 31 19.92 9.80 8.75
C ALA A 31 19.09 8.98 7.75
N LEU A 32 18.63 7.79 8.15
CA LEU A 32 17.78 6.93 7.32
C LEU A 32 16.47 7.61 6.94
N LYS A 33 15.82 8.31 7.89
CA LYS A 33 14.61 9.09 7.61
C LYS A 33 14.88 10.16 6.56
N ASN A 34 15.96 10.93 6.70
CA ASN A 34 16.32 11.97 5.74
C ASN A 34 16.66 11.40 4.35
N GLU A 35 17.14 10.16 4.24
CA GLU A 35 17.33 9.50 2.95
C GLU A 35 16.02 8.96 2.37
N LEU A 36 15.15 8.37 3.20
CA LEU A 36 13.82 7.93 2.76
C LEU A 36 12.95 9.09 2.27
N ASP A 37 13.01 10.24 2.94
CA ASP A 37 12.30 11.46 2.54
C ASP A 37 12.76 11.97 1.15
N LYS A 38 13.99 11.65 0.71
CA LYS A 38 14.49 11.97 -0.64
C LYS A 38 13.99 11.00 -1.71
N VAL A 39 13.76 9.75 -1.35
CA VAL A 39 13.39 8.67 -2.29
C VAL A 39 11.88 8.52 -2.40
N SER A 40 11.14 8.90 -1.36
CA SER A 40 9.71 8.69 -1.23
C SER A 40 8.96 10.00 -1.05
N PRO A 41 8.70 10.76 -2.12
CA PRO A 41 7.65 11.75 -2.12
C PRO A 41 6.28 11.03 -2.15
N VAL A 42 5.96 10.27 -1.11
CA VAL A 42 4.59 9.80 -0.89
C VAL A 42 3.84 11.01 -0.36
N TYR A 43 3.36 11.82 -1.29
CA TYR A 43 2.43 12.90 -0.99
C TYR A 43 1.06 12.27 -0.78
N VAL A 44 0.51 12.45 0.41
CA VAL A 44 -0.92 12.24 0.62
C VAL A 44 -1.61 13.42 -0.05
N GLU A 45 -2.17 13.18 -1.24
CA GLU A 45 -2.97 14.19 -1.92
C GLU A 45 -4.23 14.45 -1.09
N MET A 46 -4.44 15.72 -0.76
CA MET A 46 -5.66 16.15 -0.07
C MET A 46 -6.86 15.92 -1.00
N PRO A 47 -7.99 15.42 -0.49
CA PRO A 47 -9.18 15.25 -1.33
C PRO A 47 -9.63 16.60 -1.89
N ASP A 48 -9.85 16.67 -3.20
CA ASP A 48 -10.40 17.84 -3.87
C ASP A 48 -11.85 18.06 -3.41
N SER A 49 -12.06 19.15 -2.68
CA SER A 49 -13.36 19.55 -2.12
C SER A 49 -14.07 20.61 -2.97
N SER A 50 -13.60 20.86 -4.19
CA SER A 50 -14.27 21.79 -5.11
C SER A 50 -15.70 21.34 -5.43
N PRO A 51 -16.63 22.29 -5.66
CA PRO A 51 -18.00 21.95 -6.02
C PRO A 51 -18.09 21.05 -7.27
N GLU A 52 -17.19 21.25 -8.23
CA GLU A 52 -17.10 20.44 -9.45
C GLU A 52 -16.66 19.00 -9.17
N ALA A 53 -15.63 18.80 -8.34
CA ALA A 53 -15.19 17.46 -7.94
C ALA A 53 -16.30 16.71 -7.19
N MET A 54 -17.01 17.39 -6.29
CA MET A 54 -18.16 16.81 -5.59
C MET A 54 -19.31 16.44 -6.53
N LEU A 55 -19.58 17.25 -7.55
CA LEU A 55 -20.62 16.98 -8.55
C LEU A 55 -20.25 15.75 -9.39
N ARG A 56 -19.02 15.72 -9.93
CA ARG A 56 -18.50 14.57 -10.69
C ARG A 56 -18.52 13.28 -9.88
N GLY A 57 -18.09 13.35 -8.61
CA GLY A 57 -18.12 12.21 -7.70
C GLY A 57 -19.53 11.67 -7.45
N ARG A 58 -20.54 12.55 -7.34
CA ARG A 58 -21.94 12.13 -7.21
C ARG A 58 -22.47 11.46 -8.49
N GLN A 59 -22.21 12.06 -9.65
CA GLN A 59 -22.63 11.50 -10.95
C GLN A 59 -22.05 10.10 -11.16
N LEU A 60 -20.75 9.94 -10.93
CA LEU A 60 -20.08 8.65 -11.03
C LEU A 60 -20.65 7.63 -10.04
N ALA A 61 -20.95 8.04 -8.80
CA ALA A 61 -21.56 7.15 -7.82
C ALA A 61 -22.95 6.67 -8.26
N ASP A 62 -23.75 7.52 -8.89
CA ASP A 62 -25.06 7.16 -9.41
C ASP A 62 -24.96 6.22 -10.62
N GLU A 63 -24.00 6.45 -11.52
CA GLU A 63 -23.69 5.53 -12.63
C GLU A 63 -23.32 4.14 -12.11
N ILE A 64 -22.43 4.06 -11.11
CA ILE A 64 -22.04 2.80 -10.47
C ILE A 64 -23.27 2.10 -9.86
N ARG A 65 -24.16 2.84 -9.19
CA ARG A 65 -25.38 2.26 -8.61
C ARG A 65 -26.29 1.68 -9.68
N GLU A 66 -26.48 2.38 -10.80
CA GLU A 66 -27.27 1.87 -11.92
C GLU A 66 -26.64 0.64 -12.56
N GLU A 67 -25.31 0.61 -12.71
CA GLU A 67 -24.62 -0.59 -13.21
C GLU A 67 -24.74 -1.79 -12.28
N LEU A 68 -24.69 -1.56 -10.96
CA LEU A 68 -24.77 -2.61 -9.95
C LEU A 68 -26.22 -3.07 -9.70
N LYS A 69 -27.23 -2.23 -10.00
CA LYS A 69 -28.66 -2.60 -9.97
C LYS A 69 -28.93 -3.72 -10.98
N GLY A 70 -28.77 -4.96 -10.51
CA GLY A 70 -29.04 -6.18 -11.27
C GLY A 70 -27.81 -7.03 -11.61
N LYS A 71 -26.58 -6.52 -11.40
CA LYS A 71 -25.33 -7.28 -11.66
C LYS A 71 -24.72 -7.89 -10.40
N VAL A 72 -25.05 -7.39 -9.21
CA VAL A 72 -24.54 -7.93 -7.94
C VAL A 72 -25.40 -9.09 -7.49
N THR A 73 -24.98 -10.32 -7.84
CA THR A 73 -25.66 -11.56 -7.46
C THR A 73 -24.91 -12.36 -6.40
N GLY A 74 -23.86 -11.79 -5.80
CA GLY A 74 -23.00 -12.45 -4.81
C GLY A 74 -23.01 -11.74 -3.45
N THR A 75 -22.50 -12.42 -2.43
CA THR A 75 -22.28 -11.82 -1.11
C THR A 75 -21.13 -10.81 -1.14
N LEU A 76 -21.10 -9.89 -0.17
CA LEU A 76 -20.00 -8.95 0.00
C LEU A 76 -18.65 -9.68 0.08
N ASP A 77 -18.60 -10.82 0.77
CA ASP A 77 -17.38 -11.63 0.91
C ASP A 77 -16.89 -12.24 -0.40
N GLU A 78 -17.80 -12.71 -1.27
CA GLU A 78 -17.46 -13.23 -2.60
C GLU A 78 -16.91 -12.13 -3.51
N MET A 79 -17.50 -10.93 -3.43
CA MET A 79 -17.03 -9.76 -4.17
C MET A 79 -15.67 -9.28 -3.65
N MET A 80 -15.47 -9.24 -2.33
CA MET A 80 -14.18 -8.89 -1.74
C MET A 80 -13.12 -9.96 -2.01
N SER A 81 -13.50 -11.22 -2.15
CA SER A 81 -12.60 -12.31 -2.56
C SER A 81 -12.18 -12.16 -4.03
N SER A 82 -13.10 -11.82 -4.94
CA SER A 82 -12.78 -11.61 -6.36
C SER A 82 -11.93 -10.37 -6.60
N LEU A 83 -12.22 -9.26 -5.90
CA LEU A 83 -11.46 -8.01 -6.00
C LEU A 83 -10.03 -8.13 -5.46
N ARG A 84 -9.81 -8.97 -4.44
CA ARG A 84 -8.48 -9.19 -3.87
C ARG A 84 -7.55 -10.00 -4.78
N GLY A 85 -8.09 -10.62 -5.84
CA GLY A 85 -7.32 -11.47 -6.75
C GLY A 85 -6.83 -12.76 -6.07
N ARG A 86 -6.62 -13.82 -6.85
CA ARG A 86 -6.01 -15.05 -6.32
C ARG A 86 -4.56 -14.77 -5.89
N SER A 87 -4.24 -15.29 -4.70
CA SER A 87 -2.94 -15.49 -4.05
C SER A 87 -2.30 -14.32 -3.30
N TRP A 88 -2.77 -14.10 -2.07
CA TRP A 88 -1.85 -14.27 -0.94
C TRP A 88 -2.09 -15.68 -0.42
N SER A 89 -1.33 -16.66 -0.92
CA SER A 89 -1.33 -18.00 -0.32
C SER A 89 -0.56 -17.93 1.02
N PRO A 90 -0.96 -18.72 2.03
CA PRO A 90 -0.39 -18.70 3.37
C PRO A 90 1.12 -18.99 3.44
#